data_AF-I4MX46-F1
#
_entry.id   AF-I4MX46-F1
#
_cell.length_a   1.000
_cell.length_b   1.000
_cell.length_c   1.000
_cell.angle_alpha   90.00
_cell.angle_beta   90.00
_cell.angle_gamma   90.00
#
_symmetry.space_group_name_H-M   'P 1'
#
loop_
_entity.id
_entity.type
_entity.pdbx_description
1 polymer ?
#
loop_
_entity_poly.entity_id
_entity_poly.type
_entity_poly.pdbx_seq_one_letter_code
_entity_poly.pdbx_strand_id
1 'polypeptide(L)'
;MLIAASIFIVTLVLVIWQPRGLGVGWSAAAGAVLALLTGVVSLGDVPVVWHIVWNATATFIAVIIISLLLDEAGFFKWAALHVARWGQGIGGRLFAL
;
A
#
# COMPACT_ATOMS: atom_id res chain seq x y z
N MET A 1 -26.14 2.52 -9.42
CA MET A 1 -24.79 2.72 -9.99
C MET A 1 -24.22 4.12 -9.73
N LEU A 2 -24.98 5.21 -9.93
CA LEU A 2 -24.49 6.58 -9.67
C LEU A 2 -23.99 6.79 -8.23
N ILE A 3 -24.73 6.31 -7.22
CA ILE A 3 -24.34 6.41 -5.80
C ILE A 3 -23.05 5.62 -5.51
N ALA A 4 -22.92 4.42 -6.07
CA ALA A 4 -21.72 3.61 -5.93
C ALA A 4 -20.50 4.33 -6.53
N ALA A 5 -20.65 4.86 -7.75
CA ALA A 5 -19.58 5.57 -8.45
C ALA A 5 -19.18 6.86 -7.70
N SER A 6 -20.14 7.61 -7.15
CA SER A 6 -19.83 8.82 -6.39
C SER A 6 -19.12 8.49 -5.07
N ILE A 7 -19.57 7.48 -4.32
CA ILE A 7 -18.88 7.03 -3.10
C ILE A 7 -17.45 6.59 -3.43
N PHE A 8 -17.28 5.82 -4.51
CA PHE A 8 -15.96 5.37 -4.95
C PHE A 8 -15.03 6.54 -5.29
N ILE A 9 -15.47 7.48 -6.14
CA ILE A 9 -14.66 8.64 -6.55
C ILE A 9 -14.31 9.49 -5.33
N VAL A 10 -15.27 9.80 -4.46
CA VAL A 10 -15.03 10.61 -3.26
C VAL A 10 -14.04 9.91 -2.33
N THR A 11 -14.21 8.61 -2.10
CA THR A 11 -13.30 7.84 -1.24
C THR A 11 -11.89 7.80 -1.83
N LEU A 12 -11.76 7.59 -3.14
CA LEU A 12 -10.47 7.58 -3.83
C LEU A 12 -9.77 8.94 -3.76
N VAL A 13 -10.51 10.03 -3.98
CA VAL A 13 -9.99 11.40 -3.87
C VAL A 13 -9.50 11.67 -2.45
N LEU A 14 -10.25 11.28 -1.41
CA LEU A 14 -9.82 11.45 -0.02
C LEU A 14 -8.58 10.63 0.31
N VAL A 15 -8.48 9.39 -0.18
CA VAL A 15 -7.33 8.51 0.03
C VAL A 15 -6.06 9.05 -0.63
N ILE A 16 -6.17 9.61 -1.83
CA ILE A 16 -5.02 10.17 -2.57
C ILE A 16 -4.64 11.55 -2.03
N TRP A 17 -5.62 12.41 -1.76
CA TRP A 17 -5.38 13.79 -1.34
C TRP A 17 -4.99 13.90 0.14
N GLN A 18 -5.37 12.95 0.99
CA GLN A 18 -5.08 12.93 2.43
C GLN A 18 -5.19 14.31 3.11
N PRO A 19 -6.35 14.98 3.00
CA PRO A 19 -6.48 16.35 3.50
C PRO A 19 -6.21 16.39 5.00
N ARG A 20 -5.36 17.34 5.44
CA ARG A 20 -4.96 17.53 6.85
C ARG A 20 -4.28 16.33 7.51
N GLY A 21 -3.62 15.48 6.73
CA GLY A 21 -2.90 14.30 7.26
C GLY A 21 -3.85 13.21 7.76
N LEU A 22 -5.10 13.20 7.28
CA LEU A 22 -6.01 12.08 7.51
C LEU A 22 -5.35 10.81 6.97
N GLY A 23 -5.09 9.85 7.87
CA GLY A 23 -4.51 8.58 7.50
C GLY A 23 -5.41 7.85 6.51
N VAL A 24 -4.80 7.16 5.54
CA VAL A 24 -5.49 6.41 4.47
C VAL A 24 -6.61 5.52 5.01
N GLY A 25 -6.38 4.87 6.15
CA GLY A 25 -7.35 3.99 6.80
C GLY A 25 -8.63 4.70 7.23
N TRP A 26 -8.56 5.95 7.71
CA TRP A 26 -9.75 6.70 8.13
C TRP A 26 -10.64 7.09 6.95
N SER A 27 -10.04 7.56 5.85
CA SER A 27 -10.77 7.85 4.62
C SER A 27 -11.42 6.61 4.03
N ALA A 28 -10.71 5.48 3.99
CA ALA A 28 -11.24 4.21 3.49
C ALA A 28 -12.37 3.67 4.38
N ALA A 29 -12.21 3.73 5.71
CA ALA A 29 -13.23 3.31 6.66
C ALA A 29 -14.51 4.15 6.55
N ALA A 30 -14.38 5.47 6.42
CA ALA A 30 -15.52 6.36 6.21
C ALA A 30 -16.28 6.02 4.91
N GLY A 31 -15.55 5.77 3.81
CA GLY A 31 -16.14 5.33 2.55
C GLY A 31 -16.86 3.98 2.65
N ALA A 32 -16.29 3.01 3.35
CA ALA A 32 -16.91 1.71 3.60
C ALA A 32 -18.19 1.83 4.45
N VAL A 33 -18.18 2.65 5.49
CA VAL A 33 -19.37 2.93 6.31
C VAL A 33 -20.46 3.59 5.47
N LEU A 34 -20.11 4.57 4.64
CA LEU A 34 -21.07 5.21 3.73
C LEU A 34 -21.66 4.22 2.72
N ALA A 35 -20.85 3.31 2.18
CA ALA A 35 -21.31 2.27 1.25
C ALA A 35 -22.31 1.30 1.91
N LEU A 36 -22.07 0.93 3.17
CA LEU A 36 -23.01 0.10 3.96
C LEU A 36 -24.30 0.86 4.28
N LEU A 37 -24.21 2.12 4.74
CA LEU A 37 -25.37 2.94 5.10
C LEU A 37 -26.27 3.26 3.91
N THR A 38 -25.69 3.44 2.73
CA THR A 38 -26.44 3.69 1.49
C THR A 38 -26.99 2.41 0.84
N GLY A 39 -26.70 1.24 1.42
CA GLY A 39 -27.13 -0.07 0.89
C GLY A 39 -26.47 -0.45 -0.43
N VAL A 40 -25.42 0.26 -0.85
CA VAL A 40 -24.65 -0.05 -2.07
C VAL A 40 -23.85 -1.33 -1.89
N VAL A 41 -23.41 -1.59 -0.66
CA VAL A 41 -22.69 -2.79 -0.25
C VAL A 41 -23.43 -3.40 0.93
N SER A 42 -23.54 -4.73 0.93
CA SER A 42 -24.09 -5.53 2.02
C SER A 42 -22.99 -6.17 2.85
N LEU A 43 -23.31 -6.63 4.06
CA LEU A 43 -22.36 -7.39 4.89
C LEU A 43 -21.92 -8.70 4.21
N GLY A 44 -22.75 -9.25 3.31
CA GLY A 44 -22.42 -10.45 2.53
C GLY A 44 -21.34 -10.22 1.46
N ASP A 45 -21.10 -8.97 1.07
CA ASP A 45 -20.05 -8.62 0.11
C ASP A 45 -18.66 -8.58 0.76
N VAL A 46 -18.58 -8.42 2.09
CA VAL A 46 -17.32 -8.30 2.83
C VAL A 46 -16.43 -9.55 2.66
N PRO A 47 -16.92 -10.79 2.82
CA PRO A 47 -16.14 -11.99 2.53
C PRO A 47 -15.66 -12.07 1.08
N VAL A 48 -16.49 -11.64 0.12
CA VAL A 48 -16.12 -11.64 -1.31
C VAL A 48 -14.95 -10.70 -1.57
N VAL A 49 -15.03 -9.48 -1.04
CA VAL A 49 -13.93 -8.50 -1.12
C VAL A 49 -12.70 -9.02 -0.39
N TRP A 50 -12.85 -9.63 0.78
CA TRP A 50 -11.73 -10.23 1.50
C TRP A 50 -11.01 -11.28 0.65
N HIS A 51 -11.74 -12.20 0.01
CA HIS A 51 -11.17 -13.26 -0.82
C HIS A 51 -10.38 -12.76 -2.03
N ILE A 52 -10.70 -11.58 -2.58
CA ILE A 52 -9.96 -11.02 -3.71
C ILE A 52 -8.76 -10.15 -3.28
N VAL A 53 -8.78 -9.53 -2.09
CA VAL A 53 -7.72 -8.59 -1.66
C VAL A 53 -6.68 -9.24 -0.73
N TRP A 54 -7.03 -10.28 0.04
CA TRP A 54 -6.14 -10.81 1.10
C TRP A 54 -4.76 -11.25 0.60
N ASN A 55 -4.67 -11.82 -0.61
CA ASN A 55 -3.40 -12.24 -1.21
C ASN A 55 -2.42 -11.05 -1.36
N ALA A 56 -2.91 -9.90 -1.83
CA ALA A 56 -2.09 -8.71 -2.02
C ALA A 56 -1.61 -8.15 -0.68
N THR A 57 -2.50 -8.08 0.31
CA THR A 57 -2.16 -7.63 1.66
C THR A 57 -1.13 -8.55 2.32
N ALA A 58 -1.32 -9.87 2.23
CA ALA A 58 -0.39 -10.85 2.78
C ALA A 58 0.99 -10.78 2.10
N THR A 59 1.02 -10.55 0.79
CA THR A 59 2.27 -10.36 0.04
C THR A 59 3.03 -9.13 0.53
N PHE A 60 2.34 -7.99 0.74
CA PHE A 60 2.96 -6.79 1.32
C PHE A 60 3.56 -7.06 2.70
N ILE A 61 2.80 -7.74 3.58
CA ILE A 61 3.27 -8.12 4.92
C ILE A 61 4.50 -9.03 4.81
N ALA A 62 4.47 -10.03 3.93
CA ALA A 62 5.59 -10.95 3.71
C ALA A 62 6.84 -10.21 3.23
N VAL A 63 6.71 -9.27 2.30
CA VAL A 63 7.82 -8.43 1.82
C VAL A 63 8.40 -7.59 2.97
N ILE A 64 7.56 -7.02 3.83
CA ILE A 64 8.03 -6.28 5.02
C ILE A 64 8.83 -7.22 5.93
N ILE A 65 8.29 -8.40 6.26
CA ILE A 65 8.96 -9.38 7.12
C ILE A 65 10.29 -9.82 6.53
N ILE A 66 10.32 -10.19 5.24
CA ILE A 66 11.54 -10.58 4.54
C ILE A 66 12.56 -9.44 4.56
N SER A 67 12.13 -8.21 4.32
CA SER A 67 13.02 -7.04 4.38
C SER A 67 13.62 -6.87 5.76
N LEU A 68 12.82 -6.94 6.83
CA LEU A 68 13.31 -6.84 8.19
C LEU A 68 14.32 -7.96 8.51
N LEU A 69 14.04 -9.20 8.08
CA LEU A 69 14.93 -10.33 8.28
C LEU A 69 16.27 -10.16 7.53
N LEU A 70 16.22 -9.68 6.29
CA LEU A 70 17.41 -9.43 5.47
C LEU A 70 18.25 -8.27 6.03
N ASP A 71 17.61 -7.24 6.57
CA ASP A 71 18.30 -6.11 7.20
C ASP A 71 19.07 -6.56 8.45
N GLU A 72 18.41 -7.32 9.33
CA GLU A 72 19.04 -7.87 10.53
C GLU A 72 20.15 -8.88 10.20
N ALA A 73 19.99 -9.66 9.12
CA ALA A 73 21.05 -10.53 8.61
C ALA A 73 22.23 -9.76 7.98
N GLY A 74 22.14 -8.44 7.86
CA GLY A 74 23.17 -7.58 7.24
C GLY A 74 23.22 -7.69 5.72
N PHE A 75 22.23 -8.32 5.08
CA PHE A 75 22.20 -8.52 3.63
C PHE A 75 22.15 -7.18 2.89
N PHE A 76 21.33 -6.24 3.34
CA PHE A 76 21.26 -4.91 2.70
C PHE A 76 22.57 -4.13 2.83
N LYS A 77 23.29 -4.25 3.96
CA LYS A 77 24.62 -3.66 4.11
C LYS A 77 25.64 -4.30 3.16
N TRP A 78 25.62 -5.62 3.05
CA TRP A 78 26.47 -6.34 2.09
C TRP A 78 26.17 -5.91 0.65
N ALA A 79 24.88 -5.84 0.27
CA ALA A 79 24.45 -5.41 -1.06
C ALA A 79 24.87 -3.96 -1.35
N ALA A 80 24.67 -3.04 -0.40
CA ALA A 80 25.07 -1.64 -0.53
C ALA A 80 26.58 -1.48 -0.78
N LEU A 81 27.43 -2.24 -0.08
CA LEU A 81 28.88 -2.22 -0.32
C LEU A 81 29.26 -2.76 -1.70
N HIS A 82 28.55 -3.77 -2.22
CA HIS A 82 28.80 -4.31 -3.56
C HIS A 82 28.42 -3.31 -4.64
N VAL A 83 27.24 -2.69 -4.55
CA VAL A 83 26.80 -1.65 -5.49
C VAL A 83 27.70 -0.42 -5.41
N ALA A 84 28.13 -0.01 -4.22
CA ALA A 84 29.08 1.09 -4.04
C ALA A 84 30.43 0.81 -4.72
N ARG A 85 30.93 -0.44 -4.66
CA ARG A 85 32.16 -0.83 -5.37
C ARG A 85 31.99 -0.74 -6.89
N TRP A 86 30.82 -1.08 -7.43
CA TRP A 86 30.53 -0.93 -8.87
C TRP A 86 30.48 0.53 -9.33
N GLY A 87 30.04 1.44 -8.45
CA GLY A 87 30.05 2.88 -8.70
C GLY A 87 31.45 3.50 -8.81
N GLN A 88 32.52 2.80 -8.38
CA GLN A 88 33.92 3.25 -8.44
C GLN A 88 34.15 4.69 -7.90
N GLY A 89 33.38 5.11 -6.89
CA GLY A 89 33.47 6.45 -6.31
C GLY A 89 32.79 7.58 -7.12
N ILE A 90 32.17 7.28 -8.26
CA ILE A 90 31.45 8.25 -9.08
C ILE A 90 29.95 8.16 -8.78
N GLY A 91 29.41 9.15 -8.08
CA GLY A 91 27.99 9.20 -7.70
C GLY A 91 27.03 9.13 -8.90
N GLY A 92 27.41 9.72 -10.04
CA GLY A 92 26.61 9.66 -11.27
C GLY A 92 26.46 8.25 -11.84
N ARG A 93 27.48 7.37 -11.71
CA ARG A 93 27.36 5.95 -12.11
C ARG A 93 26.50 5.17 -11.12
N LEU A 94 26.58 5.50 -9.83
CA LEU A 94 25.77 4.86 -8.80
C LEU A 94 24.26 5.15 -8.97
N PHE A 95 23.90 6.34 -9.46
CA PHE A 95 22.49 6.73 -9.69
C PHE A 95 21.89 6.08 -10.95
N ALA A 96 22.74 5.68 -11.91
CA ALA A 96 22.32 5.03 -13.15
C ALA A 96 22.30 3.48 -13.06
N LEU A 97 22.76 2.91 -11.95
CA LEU A 97 22.73 1.48 -11.61
C LEU A 97 21.48 1.16 -10.78
#